data_AF-A0A1H8J500-F1
#
_entry.id   AF-A0A1H8J500-F1
#
_cell.length_a   1.000
_cell.length_b   1.000
_cell.length_c   1.000
_cell.angle_alpha   90.00
_cell.angle_beta   90.00
_cell.angle_gamma   90.00
#
_symmetry.space_group_name_H-M   'P 1'
#
loop_
_entity.id
_entity.type
_entity.pdbx_description
1 polymer ?
#
loop_
_entity_poly.entity_id
_entity_poly.type
_entity_poly.pdbx_seq_one_letter_code
_entity_poly.pdbx_strand_id
1 'polypeptide(L)'
;MIKKLNIENLIIILITEGENVHVKSDNEDVLLANQNIDNIAELINHNFKIVKNHYEKLLHNTINLINIKDIYCLILSIVMHYLYLYNSWKMMYKYQQNGTLIFDEKDFDNPTTHDIIFNYLKLVYPDSWKTKGAILLDMGLDELEVYYKTREDFYKK
;
A
#
# COMPACT_ATOMS: atom_id res chain seq x y z
N MET A 1 -16.82 15.63 10.00
CA MET A 1 -17.14 15.73 8.56
C MET A 1 -16.88 14.37 7.93
N ILE A 2 -17.69 13.92 6.96
CA ILE A 2 -17.49 12.64 6.27
C ILE A 2 -17.35 12.91 4.76
N LYS A 3 -16.37 12.28 4.11
CA LYS A 3 -16.13 12.35 2.67
C LYS A 3 -16.00 10.93 2.12
N LYS A 4 -16.70 10.63 1.02
CA LYS A 4 -16.58 9.37 0.30
C LYS A 4 -15.71 9.59 -0.94
N LEU A 5 -14.71 8.75 -1.12
CA LEU A 5 -13.83 8.73 -2.27
C LEU A 5 -14.01 7.41 -3.01
N ASN A 6 -14.14 7.47 -4.34
CA ASN A 6 -14.22 6.28 -5.19
C ASN A 6 -12.98 6.23 -6.08
N ILE A 7 -12.20 5.14 -6.00
CA ILE A 7 -11.00 4.93 -6.81
C ILE A 7 -11.08 3.53 -7.42
N GLU A 8 -11.14 3.43 -8.74
CA GLU A 8 -11.08 2.16 -9.49
C GLU A 8 -12.01 1.06 -8.91
N ASN A 9 -13.23 1.45 -8.53
CA ASN A 9 -14.26 0.62 -7.88
C ASN A 9 -14.04 0.27 -6.40
N LEU A 10 -13.05 0.87 -5.75
CA LEU A 10 -12.89 0.85 -4.30
C LEU A 10 -13.60 2.04 -3.68
N ILE A 11 -14.22 1.81 -2.53
CA ILE A 11 -14.83 2.85 -1.71
C ILE A 11 -13.92 3.13 -0.53
N ILE A 12 -13.57 4.40 -0.35
CA ILE A 12 -12.77 4.88 0.77
C ILE A 12 -13.60 5.91 1.52
N ILE A 13 -13.76 5.74 2.82
CA ILE A 13 -14.49 6.65 3.69
C ILE A 13 -13.48 7.43 4.53
N LEU A 14 -13.51 8.75 4.41
CA LEU A 14 -12.73 9.66 5.24
C LEU A 14 -13.65 10.32 6.27
N ILE A 15 -13.21 10.35 7.53
CA ILE A 15 -13.96 10.93 8.65
C ILE A 15 -13.04 11.87 9.42
N THR A 16 -13.44 13.12 9.59
CA THR A 16 -12.72 14.07 10.45
C THR A 16 -13.07 13.83 11.92
N GLU A 17 -12.05 13.64 12.74
CA GLU A 17 -12.13 13.46 14.19
C GLU A 17 -11.19 14.46 14.90
N GLY A 18 -11.74 15.63 15.28
CA GLY A 18 -10.91 16.74 15.77
C GLY A 18 -9.97 17.25 14.68
N GLU A 19 -8.66 17.24 14.95
CA GLU A 19 -7.60 17.60 14.00
C GLU A 19 -7.12 16.40 13.16
N ASN A 20 -7.73 15.23 13.33
CA ASN A 20 -7.31 13.99 12.69
C ASN A 20 -8.26 13.59 11.56
N VAL A 21 -7.78 12.75 10.65
CA VAL A 21 -8.57 12.13 9.60
C VAL A 21 -8.48 10.61 9.71
N HIS A 22 -9.61 9.98 9.96
CA HIS A 22 -9.77 8.53 9.90
C HIS A 22 -10.04 8.13 8.45
N VAL A 23 -9.22 7.25 7.88
CA VAL A 23 -9.37 6.72 6.52
C VAL A 23 -9.71 5.23 6.62
N LYS A 24 -10.83 4.82 6.03
CA LYS A 24 -11.34 3.44 6.07
C LYS A 24 -11.59 2.91 4.66
N SER A 25 -11.20 1.67 4.44
CA SER A 25 -11.56 0.85 3.28
C SER A 25 -12.04 -0.53 3.76
N ASP A 26 -12.34 -1.44 2.82
CA ASP A 26 -12.75 -2.81 3.17
C ASP A 26 -11.66 -3.59 3.93
N ASN A 27 -10.38 -3.28 3.67
CA ASN A 27 -9.25 -4.05 4.20
C ASN A 27 -8.38 -3.27 5.20
N GLU A 28 -8.54 -1.96 5.28
CA GLU A 28 -7.61 -1.07 5.98
C GLU A 28 -8.36 0.01 6.75
N ASP A 29 -7.82 0.36 7.92
CA ASP A 29 -8.38 1.35 8.82
C ASP A 29 -7.18 2.09 9.47
N VAL A 30 -6.98 3.35 9.08
CA VAL A 30 -5.83 4.16 9.56
C VAL A 30 -6.27 5.52 10.06
N LEU A 31 -5.63 5.99 11.13
CA LEU A 31 -5.83 7.33 11.69
C LEU A 31 -4.63 8.23 11.35
N LEU A 32 -4.89 9.31 10.63
CA LEU A 32 -3.88 10.29 10.25
C LEU A 32 -4.02 11.54 11.14
N ALA A 33 -3.09 11.67 12.09
CA ALA A 33 -3.07 12.78 13.04
C ALA A 33 -2.70 14.11 12.38
N ASN A 34 -3.35 15.21 12.80
CA ASN A 34 -3.09 16.59 12.35
C ASN A 34 -3.16 16.77 10.83
N GLN A 35 -4.22 16.25 10.22
CA GLN A 35 -4.43 16.27 8.78
C GLN A 35 -5.77 16.90 8.39
N ASN A 36 -5.82 17.40 7.16
CA ASN A 36 -7.05 17.92 6.56
C ASN A 36 -7.67 16.89 5.61
N ILE A 37 -8.99 16.69 5.71
CA ILE A 37 -9.72 15.68 4.94
C ILE A 37 -9.62 15.86 3.43
N ASP A 38 -9.56 17.10 2.93
CA ASP A 38 -9.44 17.39 1.51
C ASP A 38 -8.04 17.09 1.01
N ASN A 39 -7.01 17.51 1.76
CA ASN A 39 -5.62 17.18 1.46
C ASN A 39 -5.37 15.66 1.44
N ILE A 40 -5.93 14.91 2.40
CA ILE A 40 -5.80 13.45 2.42
C ILE A 40 -6.51 12.80 1.22
N ALA A 41 -7.70 13.28 0.85
CA ALA A 41 -8.38 12.76 -0.34
C ALA A 41 -7.55 12.99 -1.62
N GLU A 42 -6.89 14.15 -1.76
CA GLU A 42 -5.99 14.43 -2.88
C GLU A 42 -4.74 13.54 -2.86
N LEU A 43 -4.10 13.39 -1.70
CA LEU A 43 -2.93 12.55 -1.52
C LEU A 43 -3.21 11.08 -1.83
N ILE A 44 -4.35 10.54 -1.38
CA ILE A 44 -4.75 9.17 -1.71
C ILE A 44 -4.90 9.01 -3.22
N ASN A 45 -5.60 9.92 -3.91
CA ASN A 45 -5.73 9.84 -5.37
C ASN A 45 -4.38 9.93 -6.09
N HIS A 46 -3.53 10.84 -5.64
CA HIS A 46 -2.23 11.07 -6.26
C HIS A 46 -1.31 9.85 -6.08
N ASN A 47 -1.15 9.39 -4.84
CA ASN A 47 -0.30 8.25 -4.51
C ASN A 47 -0.84 6.96 -5.12
N PHE A 48 -2.16 6.75 -5.14
CA PHE A 48 -2.76 5.58 -5.80
C PHE A 48 -2.33 5.50 -7.27
N LYS A 49 -2.28 6.63 -7.99
CA LYS A 49 -1.80 6.66 -9.39
C LYS A 49 -0.32 6.31 -9.49
N ILE A 50 0.52 6.78 -8.56
CA ILE A 50 1.96 6.44 -8.54
C ILE A 50 2.14 4.93 -8.38
N VAL A 51 1.53 4.37 -7.33
CA VAL A 51 1.63 2.94 -7.02
C VAL A 51 1.02 2.09 -8.15
N LYS A 52 -0.14 2.51 -8.70
CA LYS A 52 -0.76 1.85 -9.86
C LYS A 52 0.17 1.82 -11.07
N ASN A 53 0.74 2.96 -11.44
CA ASN A 53 1.66 3.04 -12.58
C ASN A 53 2.89 2.14 -12.39
N HIS A 54 3.38 1.98 -11.15
CA HIS A 54 4.47 1.06 -10.86
C HIS A 54 4.07 -0.39 -11.12
N TYR A 55 2.98 -0.88 -10.53
CA TYR A 55 2.57 -2.28 -10.69
C TYR A 55 2.01 -2.60 -12.08
N GLU A 56 1.42 -1.63 -12.79
CA GLU A 56 1.00 -1.84 -14.19
C GLU A 56 2.19 -2.12 -15.11
N LYS A 57 3.37 -1.54 -14.85
CA LYS A 57 4.60 -1.87 -15.60
C LYS A 57 5.01 -3.33 -15.38
N LEU A 58 4.94 -3.80 -14.13
CA LEU A 58 5.29 -5.19 -13.77
C LEU A 58 4.28 -6.21 -14.32
N LEU A 59 3.02 -5.81 -14.44
CA LEU A 59 1.93 -6.67 -14.91
C LEU A 59 1.76 -6.75 -16.44
N HIS A 60 2.55 -6.00 -17.23
CA HIS A 60 2.28 -5.74 -18.65
C HIS A 60 1.90 -7.00 -19.47
N ASN A 61 2.59 -8.13 -19.26
CA ASN A 61 2.31 -9.40 -19.96
C ASN A 61 1.61 -10.46 -19.11
N THR A 62 1.29 -10.15 -17.85
CA THR A 62 0.78 -11.09 -16.84
C THR A 62 -0.50 -10.61 -16.18
N ILE A 63 -1.11 -9.53 -16.66
CA ILE A 63 -2.31 -8.92 -16.07
C ILE A 63 -3.50 -9.87 -15.95
N ASN A 64 -3.58 -10.90 -16.81
CA ASN A 64 -4.63 -11.92 -16.76
C ASN A 64 -4.43 -12.95 -15.63
N LEU A 65 -3.27 -12.96 -14.96
CA LEU A 65 -2.95 -13.92 -13.90
C LEU A 65 -3.44 -13.48 -12.52
N ILE A 66 -3.76 -12.20 -12.35
CA ILE A 66 -4.23 -11.61 -11.09
C ILE A 66 -5.50 -10.80 -11.38
N ASN A 67 -6.54 -10.98 -10.57
CA ASN A 67 -7.75 -10.16 -10.71
C ASN A 67 -7.40 -8.69 -10.51
N ILE A 68 -7.84 -7.84 -11.44
CA ILE A 68 -7.56 -6.40 -11.38
C ILE A 68 -8.09 -5.73 -10.11
N LYS A 69 -9.22 -6.21 -9.56
CA LYS A 69 -9.75 -5.69 -8.29
C LYS A 69 -8.78 -5.95 -7.13
N ASP A 70 -8.12 -7.11 -7.13
CA ASP A 70 -7.17 -7.49 -6.10
C ASP A 70 -5.88 -6.66 -6.19
N ILE A 71 -5.46 -6.32 -7.42
CA ILE A 71 -4.38 -5.35 -7.65
C ILE A 71 -4.75 -3.97 -7.07
N TYR A 72 -5.98 -3.49 -7.30
CA TYR A 72 -6.41 -2.21 -6.73
C TYR A 72 -6.47 -2.25 -5.19
N CYS A 73 -6.97 -3.34 -4.60
CA CYS A 73 -6.97 -3.53 -3.15
C CYS A 73 -5.55 -3.46 -2.58
N LEU A 74 -4.60 -4.18 -3.21
CA LEU A 74 -3.20 -4.22 -2.80
C LEU A 74 -2.54 -2.83 -2.93
N ILE A 75 -2.78 -2.12 -4.04
CA ILE A 75 -2.33 -0.74 -4.24
C ILE A 75 -2.85 0.16 -3.11
N LEU A 76 -4.14 0.04 -2.75
CA LEU A 76 -4.72 0.85 -1.68
C LEU A 76 -4.10 0.51 -0.32
N SER A 77 -3.85 -0.76 -0.02
CA SER A 77 -3.16 -1.18 1.21
C SER A 77 -1.76 -0.57 1.31
N ILE A 78 -0.99 -0.57 0.22
CA ILE A 78 0.32 0.09 0.16
C ILE A 78 0.16 1.60 0.41
N VAL A 79 -0.82 2.25 -0.23
CA VAL A 79 -1.09 3.68 -0.04
C VAL A 79 -1.44 4.02 1.40
N MET A 80 -2.32 3.26 2.03
CA MET A 80 -2.73 3.52 3.41
C MET A 80 -1.58 3.28 4.38
N HIS A 81 -0.77 2.25 4.16
CA HIS A 81 0.43 1.98 4.95
C HIS A 81 1.43 3.13 4.91
N TYR A 82 1.83 3.58 3.72
CA TYR A 82 2.83 4.66 3.59
C TYR A 82 2.31 6.02 4.03
N LEU A 83 1.03 6.32 3.78
CA LEU A 83 0.42 7.55 4.30
C LEU A 83 0.47 7.57 5.83
N TYR A 84 0.14 6.45 6.47
CA TYR A 84 0.26 6.32 7.93
C TYR A 84 1.71 6.47 8.38
N LEU A 85 2.64 5.72 7.80
CA LEU A 85 4.07 5.74 8.15
C LEU A 85 4.66 7.15 8.05
N TYR A 86 4.45 7.81 6.92
CA TYR A 86 4.98 9.14 6.68
C TYR A 86 4.33 10.16 7.61
N ASN A 87 3.02 10.09 7.82
CA ASN A 87 2.34 10.96 8.77
C ASN A 87 2.89 10.78 10.20
N SER A 88 3.09 9.54 10.64
CA SER A 88 3.71 9.24 11.94
C SER A 88 5.12 9.81 12.04
N TRP A 89 5.94 9.69 11.01
CA TRP A 89 7.29 10.27 10.99
C TRP A 89 7.29 11.79 11.09
N LYS A 90 6.38 12.48 10.37
CA LYS A 90 6.23 13.94 10.48
C LYS A 90 5.88 14.38 11.90
N MET A 91 5.09 13.57 12.61
CA MET A 91 4.69 13.83 14.00
C MET A 91 5.82 13.55 15.01
N MET A 92 6.59 12.49 14.80
CA MET A 92 7.63 12.04 15.74
C MET A 92 8.96 12.78 15.57
N TYR A 93 9.33 13.13 14.34
CA TYR A 93 10.66 13.61 14.02
C TYR A 93 10.63 15.06 13.52
N LYS A 94 11.25 15.97 14.28
CA LYS A 94 11.27 17.41 13.96
C LYS A 94 11.81 17.71 12.55
N TYR A 95 12.82 16.98 12.09
CA TYR A 95 13.42 17.17 10.77
C TYR A 95 12.52 16.69 9.61
N GLN A 96 11.48 15.88 9.90
CA GLN A 96 10.50 15.40 8.91
C GLN A 96 9.23 16.25 8.85
N GLN A 97 9.06 17.27 9.71
CA GLN A 97 7.81 18.05 9.77
C GLN A 97 7.39 18.67 8.42
N ASN A 98 8.37 19.00 7.57
CA ASN A 98 8.13 19.56 6.24
C ASN A 98 8.29 18.52 5.11
N GLY A 99 8.45 17.23 5.44
CA GLY A 99 8.54 16.14 4.48
C GLY A 99 7.25 15.99 3.66
N THR A 100 7.39 15.53 2.42
CA THR A 100 6.26 15.24 1.55
C THR A 100 5.56 13.94 1.97
N LEU A 101 4.25 13.85 1.75
CA LEU A 101 3.47 12.61 1.86
C LEU A 101 3.30 11.92 0.51
N ILE A 102 3.95 12.45 -0.54
CA ILE A 102 3.97 11.87 -1.89
C ILE A 102 5.05 10.80 -1.93
N PHE A 103 4.73 9.65 -2.52
CA PHE A 103 5.65 8.51 -2.60
C PHE A 103 6.63 8.64 -3.75
N ASP A 104 7.75 7.94 -3.65
CA ASP A 104 8.67 7.72 -4.75
C ASP A 104 8.85 6.23 -5.05
N GLU A 105 9.32 5.89 -6.26
CA GLU A 105 9.37 4.49 -6.71
C GLU A 105 10.22 3.60 -5.78
N LYS A 106 11.24 4.15 -5.13
CA LYS A 106 12.10 3.43 -4.17
C LYS A 106 11.34 2.95 -2.92
N ASP A 107 10.18 3.55 -2.61
CA ASP A 107 9.35 3.12 -1.49
C ASP A 107 8.82 1.71 -1.73
N PHE A 108 8.67 1.32 -2.99
CA PHE A 108 8.14 0.01 -3.36
C PHE A 108 9.16 -1.12 -3.17
N ASP A 109 10.46 -0.79 -3.08
CA ASP A 109 11.55 -1.74 -2.78
C ASP A 109 11.69 -2.04 -1.26
N ASN A 110 10.94 -1.32 -0.42
CA ASN A 110 10.99 -1.53 1.02
C ASN A 110 10.44 -2.93 1.38
N PRO A 111 11.10 -3.68 2.27
CA PRO A 111 10.62 -5.00 2.67
C PRO A 111 9.18 -5.00 3.22
N THR A 112 8.73 -3.90 3.82
CA THR A 112 7.35 -3.77 4.32
C THR A 112 6.33 -3.77 3.19
N THR A 113 6.65 -3.17 2.03
CA THR A 113 5.82 -3.25 0.82
C THR A 113 5.65 -4.71 0.39
N HIS A 114 6.76 -5.45 0.41
CA HIS A 114 6.76 -6.86 0.02
C HIS A 114 5.95 -7.71 1.01
N ASP A 115 6.03 -7.41 2.32
CA ASP A 115 5.22 -8.09 3.33
C ASP A 115 3.72 -7.83 3.14
N ILE A 116 3.31 -6.61 2.77
CA ILE A 116 1.92 -6.28 2.42
C ILE A 116 1.47 -7.14 1.23
N ILE A 117 2.29 -7.23 0.18
CA ILE A 117 2.02 -8.06 -1.00
C ILE A 117 1.86 -9.53 -0.60
N PHE A 118 2.81 -10.08 0.17
CA PHE A 118 2.77 -11.48 0.58
C PHE A 118 1.55 -11.80 1.43
N ASN A 119 1.23 -10.96 2.42
CA ASN A 119 0.09 -11.17 3.30
C ASN A 119 -1.21 -11.17 2.51
N TYR A 120 -1.37 -10.21 1.60
CA TYR A 120 -2.56 -10.11 0.75
C TYR A 120 -2.68 -11.32 -0.19
N LEU A 121 -1.60 -11.67 -0.91
CA LEU A 121 -1.64 -12.77 -1.86
C LEU A 121 -1.81 -14.13 -1.20
N LYS A 122 -1.23 -14.37 -0.01
CA LYS A 122 -1.44 -15.62 0.73
C LYS A 122 -2.90 -15.79 1.18
N LEU A 123 -3.57 -14.68 1.49
CA LEU A 123 -4.98 -14.69 1.86
C LEU A 123 -5.89 -14.99 0.65
N VAL A 124 -5.66 -14.30 -0.48
CA VAL A 124 -6.56 -14.35 -1.65
C VAL A 124 -6.21 -15.49 -2.61
N TYR A 125 -4.94 -15.85 -2.70
CA TYR A 125 -4.40 -16.84 -3.65
C TYR A 125 -3.49 -17.88 -2.97
N PRO A 126 -3.96 -18.63 -1.96
CA PRO A 126 -3.12 -19.50 -1.13
C PRO A 126 -2.29 -20.53 -1.93
N ASP A 127 -2.79 -21.01 -3.06
CA ASP A 127 -2.10 -22.01 -3.89
C ASP A 127 -1.15 -21.41 -4.94
N SER A 128 -1.23 -20.10 -5.20
CA SER A 128 -0.46 -19.44 -6.28
C SER A 128 0.19 -18.12 -5.87
N TRP A 129 0.20 -17.79 -4.57
CA TRP A 129 0.72 -16.53 -4.05
C TRP A 129 2.20 -16.33 -4.39
N LYS A 130 3.00 -17.41 -4.42
CA LYS A 130 4.42 -17.34 -4.79
C LYS A 130 4.61 -16.88 -6.23
N THR A 131 3.88 -17.47 -7.17
CA THR A 131 3.92 -17.08 -8.58
C THR A 131 3.44 -15.66 -8.79
N LYS A 132 2.39 -15.25 -8.09
CA LYS A 132 1.87 -13.87 -8.17
C LYS A 132 2.81 -12.86 -7.52
N GLY A 133 3.41 -13.23 -6.38
CA GLY A 133 4.39 -12.42 -5.68
C GLY A 133 5.65 -12.22 -6.53
N ALA A 134 6.11 -13.26 -7.22
CA ALA A 134 7.29 -13.20 -8.08
C ALA A 134 7.09 -12.17 -9.20
N ILE A 135 5.88 -12.13 -9.77
CA ILE A 135 5.49 -11.11 -10.76
C ILE A 135 5.48 -9.71 -10.14
N LEU A 136 4.82 -9.53 -8.99
CA LEU A 136 4.67 -8.20 -8.36
C LEU A 136 5.96 -7.66 -7.74
N LEU A 137 6.96 -8.52 -7.54
CA LEU A 137 8.27 -8.13 -6.99
C LEU A 137 9.39 -8.16 -8.04
N ASP A 138 9.07 -8.47 -9.30
CA ASP A 138 10.04 -8.64 -10.38
C ASP A 138 11.18 -9.63 -10.04
N MET A 139 10.83 -10.75 -9.40
CA MET A 139 11.77 -11.76 -8.91
C MET A 139 11.55 -13.11 -9.59
N GLY A 140 12.62 -13.91 -9.68
CA GLY A 140 12.47 -15.34 -9.98
C GLY A 140 11.76 -16.10 -8.86
N LEU A 141 11.10 -17.22 -9.16
CA LEU A 141 10.44 -18.04 -8.12
C LEU A 141 11.42 -18.53 -7.04
N ASP A 142 12.61 -18.97 -7.44
CA ASP A 142 13.64 -19.45 -6.51
C ASP A 142 14.18 -18.29 -5.64
N GLU A 143 14.33 -17.11 -6.24
CA GLU A 143 14.74 -15.89 -5.53
C GLU A 143 13.69 -15.46 -4.51
N LEU A 144 12.41 -15.47 -4.90
CA LEU A 144 11.30 -15.16 -4.02
C LEU A 144 11.22 -16.15 -2.85
N GLU A 145 11.47 -17.44 -3.08
CA GLU A 145 11.47 -18.45 -2.01
C GLU A 145 12.51 -18.11 -0.94
N VAL A 146 13.74 -17.81 -1.38
CA VAL A 146 14.83 -17.42 -0.49
C VAL A 146 14.48 -16.12 0.23
N TYR A 147 14.02 -15.10 -0.51
CA TYR A 147 13.68 -13.79 0.03
C TYR A 147 12.56 -13.90 1.08
N TYR A 148 11.47 -14.59 0.77
CA TYR A 148 10.35 -14.79 1.68
C TYR A 148 10.78 -15.49 2.97
N LYS A 149 11.64 -16.52 2.88
CA LYS A 149 12.19 -17.17 4.08
C LYS A 149 12.96 -16.18 4.97
N THR A 150 13.75 -15.27 4.38
CA THR A 150 14.43 -14.23 5.16
C THR A 150 13.45 -13.27 5.86
N ARG A 151 12.31 -12.98 5.22
CA ARG A 151 11.23 -12.19 5.83
C ARG A 151 10.60 -12.93 7.01
N GLU A 152 10.28 -14.21 6.86
CA GLU A 152 9.73 -15.02 7.97
C GLU A 152 10.67 -15.11 9.17
N ASP A 153 11.97 -15.27 8.92
CA ASP A 153 12.98 -15.36 9.98
C ASP A 153 13.20 -14.02 10.71
N PHE A 154 12.91 -12.89 10.08
CA PHE A 154 12.93 -11.58 10.74
C PHE A 154 11.86 -11.47 11.84
N TYR A 155 10.66 -12.02 11.61
CA TYR A 155 9.54 -11.96 12.55
C TYR A 155 9.56 -13.03 13.66
N LYS A 156 10.39 -14.07 13.52
CA LYS A 156 10.55 -15.15 14.53
C LYS A 156 11.59 -14.82 15.62
N LYS A 157 12.24 -13.66 15.54
CA LYS A 157 13.21 -13.16 16.53
C LYS A 157 12.52 -12.32 17.58
#